data_AF-A0A6C0LMV9-F1
#
_entry.id   AF-A0A6C0LMV9-F1
#
_cell.length_a   1.000
_cell.length_b   1.000
_cell.length_c   1.000
_cell.angle_alpha   90.00
_cell.angle_beta   90.00
_cell.angle_gamma   90.00
#
_symmetry.space_group_name_H-M   'P 1'
#
loop_
_entity.id
_entity.type
_entity.pdbx_description
1 polymer ?
#
loop_
_entity_poly.entity_id
_entity_poly.type
_entity_poly.pdbx_seq_one_letter_code
_entity_poly.pdbx_strand_id
1 'polypeptide(L)'
;MSICEEVRKINIDYLLNGSIKDHNKSMENKVKSRDKKFYKKRICSLTRELLADELRNQPNQELKHHFNNYIKCCIHYFKTIDNSDLIQECYKDINSPETSQEEFETKTQLEADELMFHSLNNKNITLDDFVIKKKTSQKSNIILPQKKHINLRDPQLKLKGVKKKKNITNKYEDTPEKENDNKP
;
A
#
# COMPACT_ATOMS: atom_id res chain seq x y z
N MET A 1 10.10 -26.54 0.72
CA MET A 1 9.36 -25.32 1.11
C MET A 1 9.92 -24.65 2.37
N SER A 2 10.56 -25.38 3.31
CA SER A 2 11.07 -24.83 4.59
C SER A 2 12.29 -23.89 4.47
N ILE A 3 13.21 -24.15 3.54
CA ILE A 3 14.51 -23.45 3.49
C ILE A 3 14.36 -21.99 3.04
N CYS A 4 13.48 -21.72 2.07
CA CYS A 4 13.18 -20.35 1.63
C CYS A 4 12.51 -19.51 2.73
N GLU A 5 11.75 -20.14 3.63
CA GLU A 5 11.15 -19.43 4.77
C GLU A 5 12.20 -19.05 5.81
N GLU A 6 13.14 -19.96 6.07
CA GLU A 6 14.25 -19.74 7.00
C GLU A 6 15.18 -18.62 6.50
N VAL A 7 15.56 -18.64 5.22
CA VAL A 7 16.42 -17.60 4.61
C VAL A 7 15.73 -16.25 4.62
N ARG A 8 14.42 -16.20 4.32
CA ARG A 8 13.63 -14.96 4.39
C ARG A 8 13.61 -14.39 5.80
N LYS A 9 13.43 -15.25 6.81
CA LYS A 9 13.42 -14.86 8.22
C LYS A 9 14.77 -14.29 8.66
N ILE A 10 15.87 -14.95 8.31
CA ILE A 10 17.23 -14.49 8.59
C ILE A 10 17.50 -13.13 7.92
N ASN A 11 17.14 -13.00 6.63
CA ASN A 11 17.33 -11.74 5.90
C ASN A 11 16.56 -10.59 6.55
N ILE A 12 15.30 -10.79 6.93
CA ILE A 12 14.51 -9.78 7.62
C ILE A 12 15.14 -9.41 8.98
N ASP A 13 15.66 -10.39 9.72
CA ASP A 13 16.30 -10.18 11.02
C ASP A 13 17.62 -9.39 10.96
N TYR A 14 18.31 -9.38 9.81
CA TYR A 14 19.55 -8.66 9.57
C TYR A 14 19.34 -7.31 8.87
N LEU A 15 18.28 -7.17 8.08
CA LEU A 15 17.93 -5.93 7.38
C LEU A 15 17.12 -4.97 8.26
N LEU A 16 16.53 -5.43 9.36
CA LEU A 16 15.82 -4.58 10.32
C LEU A 16 16.78 -3.93 11.32
N ASN A 17 16.55 -2.64 11.59
CA ASN A 17 17.27 -1.89 12.61
C ASN A 17 17.05 -2.51 14.00
N GLY A 18 18.08 -2.56 14.86
CA GLY A 18 18.05 -3.25 16.16
C GLY A 18 16.89 -2.82 17.06
N SER A 19 16.55 -1.53 17.05
CA SER A 19 15.39 -0.98 17.77
C SER A 19 14.04 -1.57 17.33
N ILE A 20 13.87 -1.90 16.05
CA ILE A 20 12.64 -2.46 15.49
C ILE A 20 12.50 -3.95 15.85
N LYS A 21 13.63 -4.65 15.98
CA LYS A 21 13.69 -6.07 16.36
C LYS A 21 13.13 -6.32 17.77
N ASP A 22 13.45 -5.43 18.70
CA ASP A 22 12.96 -5.51 20.08
C ASP A 22 11.47 -5.20 20.20
N HIS A 23 10.95 -4.27 19.39
CA HIS A 23 9.52 -3.98 19.31
C HIS A 23 8.68 -5.18 18.84
N ASN A 24 9.19 -5.99 17.89
CA ASN A 24 8.47 -7.15 17.37
C ASN A 24 8.44 -8.33 18.37
N LYS A 25 9.47 -8.49 19.19
CA LYS A 25 9.56 -9.59 20.17
C LYS A 25 8.56 -9.45 21.32
N SER A 26 8.20 -8.21 21.67
CA SER A 26 7.21 -7.88 22.72
C SER A 26 5.75 -8.18 22.33
N MET A 27 5.45 -8.32 21.02
CA MET A 27 4.09 -8.52 20.52
C MET A 27 3.55 -9.96 20.62
N GLU A 28 4.36 -10.95 21.03
CA GLU A 28 3.91 -12.35 21.14
C GLU A 28 3.08 -12.66 22.40
N ASN A 29 2.08 -11.84 22.73
CA ASN A 29 1.07 -12.20 23.72
C ASN A 29 0.05 -13.19 23.12
N LYS A 30 0.47 -14.45 22.93
CA LYS A 30 -0.44 -15.52 22.48
C LYS A 30 -1.42 -15.85 23.61
N VAL A 31 -2.65 -15.34 23.49
CA VAL A 31 -3.79 -15.75 24.33
C VAL A 31 -3.94 -17.28 24.26
N LYS A 32 -4.08 -17.94 25.42
CA LYS A 32 -4.25 -19.40 25.51
C LYS A 32 -5.41 -19.84 24.60
N SER A 33 -5.13 -20.78 23.70
CA SER A 33 -6.06 -21.23 22.64
C SER A 33 -7.39 -21.79 23.18
N ARG A 34 -7.39 -22.36 24.41
CA ARG A 34 -8.58 -22.94 25.05
C ARG A 34 -9.60 -21.86 25.43
N ASP A 35 -9.15 -20.80 26.10
CA ASP A 35 -10.01 -19.71 26.53
C ASP A 35 -10.57 -18.95 25.33
N LYS A 36 -9.75 -18.73 24.30
CA LYS A 36 -10.20 -18.14 23.04
C LYS A 36 -11.35 -18.92 22.40
N LYS A 37 -11.28 -20.26 22.40
CA LYS A 37 -12.36 -21.12 21.87
C LYS A 37 -13.62 -21.04 22.73
N PHE A 38 -13.46 -21.09 24.05
CA PHE A 38 -14.57 -21.03 25.01
C PHE A 38 -15.32 -19.70 24.93
N TYR A 39 -14.59 -18.58 24.95
CA TYR A 39 -15.20 -17.24 24.94
C TYR A 39 -15.53 -16.70 23.54
N LYS A 40 -15.22 -17.43 22.46
CA LYS A 40 -15.44 -16.96 21.07
C LYS A 40 -16.83 -16.38 20.85
N LYS A 41 -17.89 -17.08 21.28
CA LYS A 41 -19.28 -16.64 21.09
C LYS A 41 -19.59 -15.36 21.87
N ARG A 42 -19.11 -15.27 23.13
CA ARG A 42 -19.33 -14.11 24.01
C ARG A 42 -18.59 -12.88 23.49
N ILE A 43 -17.34 -13.05 23.05
CA ILE A 43 -16.54 -11.99 22.41
C ILE A 43 -17.26 -11.48 21.16
N CYS A 44 -17.74 -12.38 20.28
CA CYS A 44 -18.48 -11.96 19.09
C CYS A 44 -19.81 -11.23 19.40
N SER A 45 -20.51 -11.58 20.49
CA SER A 45 -21.70 -10.83 20.92
C SER A 45 -21.32 -9.43 21.35
N LEU A 46 -20.34 -9.33 22.26
CA LEU A 46 -19.85 -8.08 22.79
C LEU A 46 -19.34 -7.14 21.70
N THR A 47 -18.60 -7.65 20.71
CA THR A 47 -18.12 -6.81 19.60
C THR A 47 -19.25 -6.32 18.72
N ARG A 48 -20.32 -7.11 18.53
CA ARG A 48 -21.51 -6.66 17.78
C ARG A 48 -22.28 -5.58 18.53
N GLU A 49 -22.45 -5.75 19.84
CA GLU A 49 -23.06 -4.75 20.73
C GLU A 49 -22.26 -3.44 20.74
N LEU A 50 -20.92 -3.54 20.80
CA LEU A 50 -20.02 -2.37 20.73
C LEU A 50 -20.06 -1.67 19.37
N LEU A 51 -20.31 -2.39 18.27
CA LEU A 51 -20.46 -1.79 16.94
C LEU A 51 -21.80 -1.07 16.76
N ALA A 52 -22.85 -1.51 17.45
CA ALA A 52 -24.19 -0.91 17.36
C ALA A 52 -24.35 0.32 18.28
N ASP A 53 -23.35 0.63 19.13
CA ASP A 53 -23.42 1.66 20.19
C ASP A 53 -24.57 1.44 21.21
N GLU A 54 -25.19 0.26 21.23
CA GLU A 54 -26.36 -0.07 22.05
C GLU A 54 -26.01 -0.61 23.46
N LEU A 55 -24.83 -0.30 24.02
CA LEU A 55 -24.49 -0.80 25.35
C LEU A 55 -25.36 -0.15 26.44
N ARG A 56 -26.39 -0.87 26.86
CA ARG A 56 -27.26 -0.52 28.01
C ARG A 56 -26.49 -0.42 29.33
N ASN A 57 -25.44 -1.23 29.48
CA ASN A 57 -24.49 -1.15 30.59
C ASN A 57 -23.16 -0.70 30.01
N GLN A 58 -22.68 0.48 30.39
CA GLN A 58 -21.43 1.00 29.85
C GLN A 58 -20.28 0.04 30.18
N PRO A 59 -19.51 -0.41 29.18
CA PRO A 59 -18.34 -1.23 29.43
C PRO A 59 -17.27 -0.36 30.10
N ASN A 60 -16.28 -0.98 30.73
CA ASN A 60 -15.11 -0.25 31.24
C ASN A 60 -14.56 0.69 30.14
N GLN A 61 -14.29 1.94 30.50
CA GLN A 61 -13.83 2.97 29.58
C GLN A 61 -12.57 2.54 28.79
N GLU A 62 -11.69 1.77 29.43
CA GLU A 62 -10.51 1.15 28.83
C GLU A 62 -10.86 0.20 27.69
N LEU A 63 -11.87 -0.65 27.87
CA LEU A 63 -12.30 -1.60 26.85
C LEU A 63 -12.84 -0.87 25.61
N LYS A 64 -13.62 0.19 25.82
CA LYS A 64 -14.11 1.07 24.73
C LYS A 64 -12.95 1.75 24.01
N HIS A 65 -11.94 2.22 24.75
CA HIS A 65 -10.75 2.83 24.17
C HIS A 65 -9.96 1.83 23.30
N HIS A 66 -9.71 0.62 23.82
CA HIS A 66 -9.03 -0.43 23.06
C HIS A 66 -9.83 -0.86 21.83
N PHE A 67 -11.15 -0.97 21.94
CA PHE A 67 -12.02 -1.26 20.81
C PHE A 67 -11.94 -0.17 19.74
N ASN A 68 -12.01 1.11 20.11
CA ASN A 68 -11.88 2.22 19.17
C ASN A 68 -10.51 2.22 18.47
N ASN A 69 -9.43 1.91 19.19
CA ASN A 69 -8.10 1.77 18.59
C ASN A 69 -8.05 0.59 17.61
N TYR A 70 -8.66 -0.55 17.96
CA TYR A 70 -8.80 -1.68 17.05
C TYR A 70 -9.55 -1.28 15.76
N ILE A 71 -10.68 -0.58 15.87
CA ILE A 71 -11.45 -0.09 14.71
C ILE A 71 -10.61 0.89 13.87
N LYS A 72 -9.88 1.81 14.49
CA LYS A 72 -8.94 2.70 13.76
C LYS A 72 -7.90 1.91 12.98
N CYS A 73 -7.32 0.88 13.58
CA CYS A 73 -6.36 0.00 12.90
C CYS A 73 -7.00 -0.75 11.73
N CYS A 74 -8.22 -1.28 11.89
CA CYS A 74 -8.95 -1.92 10.80
C CYS A 74 -9.23 -0.95 9.64
N ILE A 75 -9.71 0.26 9.95
CA ILE A 75 -9.96 1.29 8.93
C ILE A 75 -8.66 1.65 8.19
N HIS A 76 -7.56 1.82 8.92
CA HIS A 76 -6.27 2.12 8.32
C HIS A 76 -5.81 0.99 7.38
N TYR A 77 -5.90 -0.25 7.83
CA TYR A 77 -5.58 -1.44 7.02
C TYR A 77 -6.37 -1.47 5.71
N PHE A 78 -7.70 -1.27 5.76
CA PHE A 78 -8.54 -1.24 4.56
C PHE A 78 -8.17 -0.08 3.63
N LYS A 79 -7.94 1.13 4.17
CA LYS A 79 -7.49 2.28 3.36
C LYS A 79 -6.17 1.98 2.64
N THR A 80 -5.23 1.29 3.28
CA THR A 80 -3.95 0.95 2.66
C THR A 80 -4.14 -0.02 1.51
N ILE A 81 -4.97 -1.04 1.67
CA ILE A 81 -5.31 -2.00 0.60
C ILE A 81 -6.02 -1.29 -0.56
N ASP A 82 -7.04 -0.47 -0.26
CA ASP A 82 -7.81 0.19 -1.31
C ASP A 82 -6.97 1.23 -2.07
N ASN A 83 -6.07 1.94 -1.37
CA ASN A 83 -5.10 2.81 -2.02
C ASN A 83 -4.12 2.02 -2.90
N SER A 84 -3.56 0.91 -2.41
CA SER A 84 -2.62 0.11 -3.21
C SER A 84 -3.28 -0.43 -4.46
N ASP A 85 -4.50 -0.93 -4.33
CA ASP A 85 -5.24 -1.51 -5.45
C ASP A 85 -5.54 -0.42 -6.48
N LEU A 86 -6.10 0.73 -6.07
CA LEU A 86 -6.40 1.82 -7.00
C LEU A 86 -5.15 2.38 -7.70
N ILE A 87 -4.03 2.47 -6.97
CA ILE A 87 -2.75 2.84 -7.56
C ILE A 87 -2.35 1.81 -8.62
N GLN A 88 -2.41 0.51 -8.31
CA GLN A 88 -2.09 -0.57 -9.26
C GLN A 88 -3.02 -0.58 -10.47
N GLU A 89 -4.31 -0.29 -10.29
CA GLU A 89 -5.27 -0.18 -11.39
C GLU A 89 -4.86 0.89 -12.41
N CYS A 90 -4.28 2.00 -11.95
CA CYS A 90 -3.81 3.06 -12.84
C CYS A 90 -2.63 2.65 -13.74
N TYR A 91 -1.98 1.52 -13.45
CA TYR A 91 -0.82 1.02 -14.20
C TYR A 91 -1.18 -0.20 -15.06
N LYS A 92 -2.46 -0.62 -15.11
CA LYS A 92 -2.91 -1.76 -15.93
C LYS A 92 -2.64 -1.59 -17.42
N ASP A 93 -2.76 -0.35 -17.93
CA ASP A 93 -2.58 -0.04 -19.36
C ASP A 93 -1.11 0.22 -19.74
N ILE A 94 -0.20 0.25 -18.76
CA ILE A 94 1.23 0.18 -19.06
C ILE A 94 1.51 -1.28 -19.39
N ASN A 95 1.25 -1.64 -20.65
CA ASN A 95 1.81 -2.87 -21.22
C ASN A 95 3.30 -2.85 -20.90
N SER A 96 3.76 -3.83 -20.11
CA SER A 96 5.18 -4.17 -20.13
C SER A 96 5.50 -4.33 -21.61
N PRO A 97 6.50 -3.64 -22.19
CA PRO A 97 7.05 -4.13 -23.43
C PRO A 97 7.30 -5.62 -23.16
N GLU A 98 6.73 -6.48 -24.01
CA GLU A 98 7.07 -7.89 -23.99
C GLU A 98 8.57 -7.96 -23.83
N THR A 99 9.04 -8.76 -22.88
CA THR A 99 10.46 -8.94 -22.62
C THR A 99 11.14 -9.35 -23.92
N SER A 100 11.52 -8.38 -24.75
CA SER A 100 12.69 -8.49 -25.58
C SER A 100 13.77 -8.76 -24.55
N GLN A 101 14.23 -10.01 -24.55
CA GLN A 101 15.46 -10.40 -23.90
C GLN A 101 16.58 -9.63 -24.60
N GLU A 102 16.63 -8.31 -24.39
CA GLU A 102 17.88 -7.59 -24.52
C GLU A 102 18.73 -8.21 -23.41
N GLU A 103 19.72 -8.99 -23.83
CA GLU A 103 20.74 -9.51 -22.96
C GLU A 103 21.19 -8.37 -22.06
N PHE A 104 20.87 -8.48 -20.77
CA PHE A 104 21.31 -7.52 -19.79
C PHE A 104 22.82 -7.71 -19.71
N GLU A 105 23.56 -6.95 -20.52
CA GLU A 105 25.02 -6.91 -20.45
C GLU A 105 25.34 -6.63 -18.98
N THR A 106 25.93 -7.63 -18.32
CA THR A 106 26.36 -7.49 -16.94
C THR A 106 27.51 -6.49 -16.94
N LYS A 107 27.18 -5.21 -16.87
CA LYS A 107 28.14 -4.13 -16.69
C LYS A 107 29.01 -4.52 -15.51
N THR A 108 30.32 -4.59 -15.75
CA THR A 108 31.29 -4.92 -14.71
C THR A 108 31.11 -3.91 -13.58
N GLN A 109 31.33 -4.30 -12.32
CA GLN A 109 31.12 -3.40 -11.17
C GLN A 109 31.81 -2.04 -11.33
N LEU A 110 32.96 -2.00 -11.99
CA LEU A 110 33.68 -0.77 -12.35
C LEU A 110 32.90 0.17 -13.27
N GLU A 111 32.17 -0.37 -14.25
CA GLU A 111 31.36 0.42 -15.19
C GLU A 111 30.09 0.95 -14.52
N ALA A 112 29.51 0.16 -13.59
CA ALA A 112 28.42 0.63 -12.74
C ALA A 112 28.89 1.77 -11.81
N ASP A 113 30.07 1.63 -11.21
CA ASP A 113 30.69 2.65 -10.38
C ASP A 113 30.98 3.93 -11.19
N GLU A 114 31.53 3.82 -12.41
CA GLU A 114 31.78 4.95 -13.32
C GLU A 114 30.51 5.68 -13.78
N LEU A 115 29.37 5.00 -13.89
CA LEU A 115 28.09 5.65 -14.18
C LEU A 115 27.51 6.36 -12.95
N MET A 116 27.79 5.85 -11.75
CA MET A 116 27.32 6.39 -10.49
C MET A 116 28.12 7.62 -10.06
N PHE A 117 29.44 7.60 -10.27
CA PHE A 117 30.30 8.76 -10.13
C PHE A 117 30.25 9.54 -11.43
N HIS A 118 29.53 10.67 -11.47
CA HIS A 118 29.59 11.58 -12.62
C HIS A 118 31.06 11.80 -13.00
N SER A 119 31.48 11.19 -14.11
CA SER A 119 32.81 11.44 -14.64
C SER A 119 32.91 12.96 -14.76
N LEU A 120 33.94 13.52 -14.15
CA LEU A 120 34.26 14.93 -14.28
C LEU A 120 34.61 15.13 -15.74
N ASN A 121 33.58 15.33 -16.57
CA ASN A 121 33.74 15.73 -17.95
C ASN A 121 34.43 17.07 -17.89
N ASN A 122 35.76 17.03 -18.04
CA ASN A 122 36.61 18.18 -18.22
C ASN A 122 36.16 18.84 -19.53
N LYS A 123 35.11 19.65 -19.45
CA LYS A 123 34.65 20.46 -20.57
C LYS A 123 35.82 21.36 -20.93
N ASN A 124 36.31 21.26 -22.16
CA ASN A 124 37.31 22.18 -22.67
C ASN A 124 36.67 23.57 -22.67
N ILE A 125 37.07 24.39 -21.69
CA ILE A 125 36.52 25.73 -21.48
C ILE A 125 37.02 26.59 -22.64
N THR A 126 36.10 27.17 -23.40
CA THR A 126 36.42 28.09 -24.50
C THR A 126 36.09 29.52 -24.09
N LEU A 127 36.66 30.52 -24.79
CA LEU A 127 36.36 31.94 -24.54
C LEU A 127 34.85 32.25 -24.58
N ASP A 128 34.13 31.48 -25.38
CA ASP A 128 32.69 31.49 -25.54
C ASP A 128 31.89 31.14 -24.28
N ASP A 129 32.48 30.45 -23.30
CA ASP A 129 31.84 30.09 -22.02
C ASP A 129 31.81 31.26 -21.03
N PHE A 130 32.66 32.27 -21.25
CA PHE A 130 32.69 33.51 -20.44
C PHE A 130 31.70 34.56 -20.94
N VAL A 131 31.01 34.30 -22.06
CA VAL A 131 30.00 35.18 -22.63
C VAL A 131 28.61 34.77 -22.15
N ILE A 132 27.85 35.71 -21.60
CA ILE A 132 26.45 35.48 -21.20
C ILE A 132 25.58 35.32 -22.45
N LYS A 133 25.39 34.08 -22.90
CA LYS A 133 24.52 33.76 -24.05
C LYS A 133 23.06 33.64 -23.59
N LYS A 134 22.19 34.56 -24.02
CA LYS A 134 20.73 34.46 -23.84
C LYS A 134 20.17 33.45 -24.86
N LYS A 135 20.07 32.18 -24.48
CA LYS A 135 19.42 31.16 -25.32
C LYS A 135 17.90 31.27 -25.16
N THR A 136 17.20 31.69 -26.22
CA THR A 136 15.75 31.50 -26.35
C THR A 136 15.50 30.02 -26.66
N SER A 137 15.55 29.17 -25.64
CA SER A 137 15.05 27.81 -25.77
C SER A 137 13.54 27.84 -25.55
N GLN A 138 12.77 27.24 -26.46
CA GLN A 138 11.37 26.95 -26.19
C GLN A 138 11.32 26.07 -24.93
N LYS A 139 10.57 26.49 -23.91
CA LYS A 139 10.39 25.66 -22.72
C LYS A 139 9.75 24.36 -23.17
N SER A 140 10.50 23.27 -23.16
CA SER A 140 9.91 21.94 -23.35
C SER A 140 8.94 21.71 -22.20
N ASN A 141 7.76 21.19 -22.52
CA ASN A 141 6.77 20.81 -21.51
C ASN A 141 7.27 19.55 -20.81
N ILE A 142 8.14 19.72 -19.81
CA ILE A 142 8.56 18.64 -18.93
C ILE A 142 7.35 18.25 -18.10
N ILE A 143 6.86 17.02 -18.28
CA ILE A 143 5.77 16.49 -17.46
C ILE A 143 6.35 16.12 -16.10
N LEU A 144 6.09 16.98 -15.12
CA LEU A 144 6.45 16.71 -13.73
C LEU A 144 5.49 15.67 -13.13
N PRO A 145 5.97 14.82 -12.19
CA PRO A 145 5.09 13.92 -11.47
C PRO A 145 4.05 14.72 -10.69
N GLN A 146 2.77 14.36 -10.87
CA GLN A 146 1.65 15.00 -10.20
C GLN A 146 1.07 14.10 -9.11
N LYS A 147 0.60 14.71 -8.03
CA LYS A 147 -0.11 13.99 -6.96
C LYS A 147 -1.49 13.57 -7.47
N LYS A 148 -1.76 12.26 -7.51
CA LYS A 148 -3.08 11.72 -7.87
C LYS A 148 -4.08 11.95 -6.74
N HIS A 149 -5.32 12.29 -7.09
CA HIS A 149 -6.43 12.39 -6.13
C HIS A 149 -7.20 11.05 -6.08
N ILE A 150 -7.08 10.34 -4.96
CA ILE A 150 -7.69 9.02 -4.77
C ILE A 150 -8.97 9.16 -3.93
N ASN A 151 -10.12 8.71 -4.47
CA ASN A 151 -11.38 8.74 -3.74
C ASN A 151 -11.63 7.43 -2.97
N LEU A 152 -11.32 7.43 -1.67
CA LEU A 152 -11.53 6.28 -0.77
C LEU A 152 -12.98 6.13 -0.25
N ARG A 153 -13.90 7.01 -0.65
CA ARG A 153 -15.31 6.98 -0.20
C ARG A 153 -16.26 6.39 -1.25
N ASP A 154 -15.73 5.79 -2.31
CA ASP A 154 -16.54 5.17 -3.33
C ASP A 154 -17.41 4.03 -2.73
N PRO A 155 -18.75 4.02 -2.97
CA PRO A 155 -19.64 2.95 -2.53
C PRO A 155 -19.16 1.54 -2.92
N GLN A 156 -18.45 1.39 -4.04
CA GLN A 156 -17.94 0.09 -4.48
C GLN A 156 -16.91 -0.52 -3.51
N LEU A 157 -16.08 0.32 -2.89
CA LEU A 157 -15.06 -0.12 -1.91
C LEU A 157 -15.69 -0.63 -0.61
N LYS A 158 -16.92 -0.21 -0.30
CA LYS A 158 -17.63 -0.62 0.93
C LYS A 158 -18.00 -2.11 0.95
N LEU A 159 -18.28 -2.70 -0.22
CA LEU A 159 -18.72 -4.09 -0.35
C LEU A 159 -17.58 -5.05 -0.71
N LYS A 160 -16.38 -4.53 -0.96
CA LYS A 160 -15.20 -5.30 -1.36
C LYS A 160 -14.86 -6.36 -0.30
N GLY A 161 -14.74 -7.61 -0.73
CA GLY A 161 -14.39 -8.75 0.12
C GLY A 161 -15.53 -9.28 1.01
N VAL A 162 -16.74 -8.69 0.98
CA VAL A 162 -17.90 -9.18 1.75
C VAL A 162 -18.72 -10.16 0.90
N LYS A 163 -18.91 -11.39 1.40
CA LYS A 163 -19.71 -12.41 0.70
C LYS A 163 -21.19 -12.02 0.70
N LYS A 164 -21.79 -11.98 -0.50
CA LYS A 164 -23.23 -11.80 -0.66
C LYS A 164 -23.99 -12.97 -0.03
N LYS A 165 -25.03 -12.66 0.74
CA LYS A 165 -25.96 -13.67 1.26
C LYS A 165 -27.11 -13.82 0.27
N LYS A 166 -27.44 -15.06 -0.09
CA LYS A 166 -28.45 -15.37 -1.12
C LYS A 166 -29.88 -14.86 -0.80
N ASN A 167 -30.17 -14.53 0.45
CA ASN A 167 -31.54 -14.33 0.94
C ASN A 167 -31.80 -12.93 1.52
N ILE A 168 -30.88 -11.96 1.36
CA ILE A 168 -31.04 -10.59 1.90
C ILE A 168 -30.57 -9.61 0.83
N THR A 169 -31.49 -8.76 0.35
CA THR A 169 -31.17 -7.61 -0.51
C THR A 169 -30.70 -6.44 0.35
N ASN A 170 -29.51 -5.91 0.06
CA ASN A 170 -28.91 -4.81 0.80
C ASN A 170 -29.06 -3.50 -0.01
N LYS A 171 -29.47 -2.39 0.62
CA LYS A 171 -29.77 -1.09 -0.03
C LYS A 171 -28.58 -0.40 -0.71
N TYR A 172 -27.41 -1.02 -0.67
CA TYR A 172 -26.15 -0.50 -1.22
C TYR A 172 -25.72 -1.27 -2.48
N GLU A 173 -26.47 -2.28 -2.90
CA GLU A 173 -26.17 -3.08 -4.10
C GLU A 173 -26.71 -2.45 -5.40
N ASP A 174 -27.56 -1.44 -5.30
CA ASP A 174 -28.08 -0.68 -6.44
C ASP A 174 -27.07 0.42 -6.82
N THR A 175 -25.94 0.06 -7.44
CA THR A 175 -25.19 1.04 -8.24
C THR A 175 -25.86 1.16 -9.61
N PRO A 176 -26.14 2.39 -10.09
CA PRO A 176 -26.65 2.60 -11.44
C PRO A 176 -25.61 2.09 -12.43
N GLU A 177 -26.06 1.27 -13.38
CA GLU A 177 -25.26 0.87 -14.52
C GLU A 177 -24.69 2.14 -15.16
N LYS A 178 -23.35 2.21 -15.28
CA LYS A 178 -22.76 3.20 -16.17
C LYS A 178 -23.23 2.82 -17.57
N GLU A 179 -24.19 3.59 -18.09
CA GLU A 179 -24.53 3.60 -19.51
C GLU A 179 -23.21 3.79 -20.28
N ASN A 180 -22.78 2.71 -20.92
CA ASN A 180 -21.75 2.79 -21.92
C ASN A 180 -22.38 3.47 -23.14
N ASP A 181 -22.33 4.80 -23.18
CA ASP A 181 -22.49 5.57 -24.40
C ASP A 181 -21.25 5.35 -25.29
N ASN A 182 -21.15 4.16 -25.86
CA ASN A 182 -20.49 3.94 -27.13
C ASN A 182 -21.61 3.67 -28.15
N LYS A 183 -21.94 4.68 -28.94
CA LYS A 183 -22.73 4.53 -30.17
C LYS A 183 -21.99 5.25 -31.31
N PRO A 184 -21.95 4.63 -32.51
CA PRO A 184 -20.87 4.73 -33.48
C PRO A 184 -20.80 6.02 -34.28
#